data_AF-A0A822DKY3-F1
#
_entry.id   AF-A0A822DKY3-F1
#
_cell.length_a   1.000
_cell.length_b   1.000
_cell.length_c   1.000
_cell.angle_alpha   90.00
_cell.angle_beta   90.00
_cell.angle_gamma   90.00
#
_symmetry.space_group_name_H-M   'P 1'
#
loop_
_entity.id
_entity.type
_entity.pdbx_description
1 polymer ?
#
loop_
_entity_poly.entity_id
_entity_poly.type
_entity_poly.pdbx_seq_one_letter_code
_entity_poly.pdbx_strand_id
1 'polypeptide(L)'
;GETAVPGIAGKFGLGKRNEAGEKLIDFCQENHMIITNTCFKQPKRRIYTWTTPSGQHRNQIDYILCNRRWKSSITSIKTRPGADCGT
;
A
#
# COMPACT_ATOMS: atom_id res chain seq x y z
N GLY A 1 -3.48 -0.18 -4.74
CA GLY A 1 -4.76 -0.39 -5.43
C GLY A 1 -5.23 -1.82 -5.24
N GLU A 2 -6.51 -2.06 -5.54
CA GLU A 2 -7.18 -3.37 -5.39
C GLU A 2 -6.74 -4.42 -6.41
N THR A 3 -6.21 -3.97 -7.56
CA THR A 3 -5.70 -4.87 -8.61
C THR A 3 -4.29 -5.36 -8.28
N ALA A 4 -4.14 -6.66 -8.13
CA ALA A 4 -2.83 -7.30 -7.98
C ALA A 4 -2.01 -7.18 -9.27
N VAL A 5 -0.69 -7.07 -9.12
CA VAL A 5 0.27 -7.13 -10.23
C VAL A 5 1.32 -8.19 -9.87
N PRO A 6 1.43 -9.29 -10.63
CA PRO A 6 2.34 -10.38 -10.32
C PRO A 6 3.76 -9.89 -10.01
N GLY A 7 4.29 -10.28 -8.85
CA GLY A 7 5.64 -9.91 -8.42
C GLY A 7 5.82 -8.49 -7.88
N ILE A 8 4.86 -7.58 -8.08
CA ILE A 8 4.98 -6.15 -7.73
C ILE A 8 3.96 -5.73 -6.67
N ALA A 9 2.68 -6.06 -6.84
CA ALA A 9 1.61 -5.61 -5.94
C ALA A 9 0.68 -6.76 -5.59
N GLY A 10 0.30 -6.86 -4.32
CA GLY A 10 -0.68 -7.82 -3.85
C GLY A 10 -2.13 -7.33 -4.04
N LYS A 11 -3.09 -8.22 -3.74
CA LYS A 11 -4.53 -8.01 -3.91
C LYS A 11 -5.24 -7.29 -2.77
N PHE A 12 -4.49 -6.85 -1.75
CA PHE A 12 -5.07 -6.27 -0.52
C PHE A 12 -4.84 -4.77 -0.37
N GLY A 13 -4.38 -4.10 -1.43
CA GLY A 13 -4.35 -2.63 -1.46
C GLY A 13 -5.76 -2.04 -1.52
N LEU A 14 -5.86 -0.73 -1.26
CA LEU A 14 -7.12 0.01 -1.27
C LEU A 14 -7.29 0.84 -2.54
N GLY A 15 -8.52 0.91 -3.04
CA GLY A 15 -8.94 1.85 -4.07
C GLY A 15 -8.46 1.51 -5.49
N LYS A 16 -8.93 2.31 -6.44
CA LYS A 16 -8.52 2.23 -7.85
C LYS A 16 -7.15 2.89 -8.03
N ARG A 17 -6.24 2.20 -8.70
CA ARG A 17 -4.94 2.76 -9.09
C ARG A 17 -5.15 3.87 -10.12
N ASN A 18 -4.51 5.01 -9.90
CA ASN A 18 -4.49 6.16 -10.81
C ASN A 18 -3.12 6.23 -11.53
N GLU A 19 -2.91 7.26 -12.35
CA GLU A 19 -1.67 7.45 -13.10
C GLU A 19 -0.41 7.44 -12.22
N ALA A 20 -0.44 8.11 -11.07
CA ALA A 20 0.68 8.10 -10.12
C ALA A 20 0.96 6.69 -9.59
N GLY A 21 -0.10 5.92 -9.33
CA GLY A 21 0.02 4.52 -8.94
C GLY A 21 0.54 3.62 -10.06
N GLU A 22 0.24 3.89 -11.34
CA GLU A 22 0.85 3.16 -12.47
C GLU A 22 2.35 3.47 -12.57
N LYS A 23 2.76 4.75 -12.47
CA LYS A 23 4.18 5.14 -12.40
C LYS A 23 4.93 4.44 -11.26
N LEU A 24 4.27 4.24 -10.11
CA LEU A 24 4.85 3.48 -9.00
C LEU A 24 5.06 2.00 -9.34
N ILE A 25 4.16 1.40 -10.13
CA ILE A 25 4.31 0.02 -10.60
C ILE A 25 5.49 -0.09 -11.56
N ASP A 26 5.60 0.84 -12.53
CA ASP A 26 6.71 0.88 -13.47
C ASP A 26 8.05 1.00 -12.74
N PHE A 27 8.14 1.94 -11.79
CA PHE A 27 9.31 2.09 -10.92
C PHE A 27 9.65 0.80 -10.16
N CYS A 28 8.66 0.12 -9.59
CA CYS A 28 8.88 -1.15 -8.89
C CYS A 28 9.30 -2.28 -9.83
N GLN A 29 8.81 -2.29 -11.06
CA GLN A 29 9.17 -3.29 -12.06
C GLN A 29 10.64 -3.14 -12.47
N GLU A 30 11.05 -1.91 -12.81
CA GLU A 30 12.42 -1.57 -13.22
C GLU A 30 13.44 -1.86 -12.12
N ASN A 31 13.08 -1.59 -10.87
CA ASN A 31 13.99 -1.70 -9.72
C ASN A 31 13.82 -3.02 -8.93
N HIS A 32 13.07 -3.99 -9.47
CA HIS A 32 12.83 -5.29 -8.84
C HIS A 32 12.28 -5.20 -7.40
N MET A 33 11.35 -4.28 -7.17
CA MET A 33 10.69 -4.08 -5.89
C MET A 33 9.28 -4.68 -5.86
N ILE A 34 8.78 -4.84 -4.64
CA ILE A 34 7.42 -5.23 -4.32
C ILE A 34 6.81 -4.21 -3.35
N ILE A 35 5.53 -3.89 -3.55
CA ILE A 35 4.71 -3.02 -2.71
C ILE A 35 4.11 -3.86 -1.59
N THR A 36 4.82 -3.91 -0.48
CA THR A 36 4.64 -4.93 0.54
C THR A 36 3.36 -4.74 1.38
N ASN A 37 2.94 -3.50 1.61
CA ASN A 37 1.69 -3.17 2.32
C ASN A 37 0.41 -3.47 1.51
N THR A 38 0.53 -4.10 0.33
CA THR A 38 -0.59 -4.65 -0.45
C THR A 38 -0.64 -6.18 -0.44
N CYS A 39 0.37 -6.85 0.14
CA CYS A 39 0.54 -8.31 0.10
C CYS A 39 -0.24 -9.08 1.17
N PHE A 40 -0.61 -8.44 2.27
CA PHE A 40 -1.25 -9.09 3.41
C PHE A 40 -2.67 -8.60 3.62
N LYS A 41 -3.59 -9.52 3.89
CA LYS A 41 -4.96 -9.16 4.27
C LYS A 41 -4.94 -8.45 5.62
N GLN A 42 -5.47 -7.24 5.67
CA GLN A 42 -5.65 -6.45 6.89
C GLN A 42 -7.11 -6.03 7.02
N PRO A 43 -7.60 -5.72 8.24
CA PRO A 43 -8.90 -5.07 8.41
C PRO A 43 -8.95 -3.76 7.60
N LYS A 44 -10.10 -3.42 6.99
CA LYS A 44 -10.25 -2.20 6.17
C LYS A 44 -9.77 -0.93 6.89
N ARG A 45 -9.95 -0.86 8.22
CA ARG A 45 -9.47 0.25 9.07
C ARG A 45 -7.95 0.44 9.04
N ARG A 46 -7.16 -0.59 8.71
CA ARG A 46 -5.68 -0.59 8.74
C ARG A 46 -5.05 -0.62 7.34
N ILE A 47 -5.78 -0.25 6.29
CA ILE A 47 -5.25 -0.22 4.92
C ILE A 47 -4.97 1.22 4.48
N TYR A 48 -5.90 2.14 4.75
CA TYR A 48 -5.73 3.55 4.39
C TYR A 48 -4.67 4.20 5.28
N THR A 49 -3.93 5.14 4.70
CA THR A 49 -2.91 5.93 5.37
C THR A 49 -3.31 7.40 5.47
N TRP A 50 -4.32 7.81 4.69
CA TRP A 50 -4.81 9.18 4.67
C TRP A 50 -6.34 9.22 4.64
N THR A 51 -6.91 10.24 5.28
CA THR A 51 -8.35 10.52 5.29
C THR A 51 -8.56 11.98 4.88
N THR A 52 -9.59 12.27 4.08
CA THR A 52 -9.92 13.67 3.76
C THR A 52 -10.26 14.46 5.04
N PRO A 53 -10.08 15.79 5.05
CA PRO A 53 -10.49 16.62 6.18
C PRO A 53 -11.96 16.45 6.57
N SER A 54 -12.83 16.20 5.57
CA SER A 54 -14.25 15.92 5.77
C SER A 54 -14.56 14.52 6.33
N GLY A 55 -13.57 13.64 6.47
CA GLY A 55 -13.75 12.24 6.89
C GLY A 55 -14.37 11.32 5.84
N GLN A 56 -14.86 11.86 4.72
CA GLN A 56 -15.65 11.13 3.73
C GLN A 56 -14.85 10.11 2.92
N HIS A 57 -13.58 10.41 2.60
CA HIS A 57 -12.77 9.53 1.75
C HIS A 57 -11.50 9.11 2.49
N ARG A 58 -11.06 7.88 2.20
CA ARG A 58 -9.89 7.25 2.77
C ARG A 58 -9.04 6.68 1.65
N ASN A 59 -7.77 7.05 1.61
CA ASN A 59 -6.84 6.68 0.56
C ASN A 59 -5.61 5.96 1.13
N GLN A 60 -5.03 5.07 0.33
CA GLN A 60 -3.71 4.50 0.59
C GLN A 60 -2.70 5.26 -0.27
N ILE A 61 -1.93 6.15 0.34
CA ILE A 61 -0.94 6.99 -0.36
C ILE A 61 0.50 6.71 0.07
N ASP A 62 0.69 6.10 1.24
CA ASP A 62 2.00 5.70 1.74
C ASP A 62 2.24 4.21 1.47
N TYR A 63 3.41 3.91 0.90
CA TYR A 63 3.78 2.58 0.45
C TYR A 63 5.12 2.16 1.02
N ILE A 64 5.22 0.89 1.41
CA ILE A 64 6.46 0.29 1.88
C ILE A 64 6.97 -0.61 0.76
N LEU A 65 8.11 -0.24 0.19
CA LEU A 65 8.75 -1.01 -0.86
C LEU A 65 9.85 -1.89 -0.27
N CYS A 66 10.01 -3.08 -0.83
CA CYS A 66 11.11 -3.96 -0.49
C CYS A 66 11.64 -4.61 -1.77
N ASN A 67 12.93 -4.92 -1.79
CA ASN A 67 13.50 -5.71 -2.89
C ASN A 67 12.82 -7.08 -2.92
N ARG A 68 12.39 -7.51 -4.11
CA ARG A 68 11.64 -8.76 -4.33
C ARG A 68 12.37 -10.00 -3.81
N ARG A 69 13.71 -9.98 -3.79
CA ARG A 69 14.54 -11.05 -3.22
C ARG A 69 14.21 -11.34 -1.75
N TRP A 70 13.81 -10.34 -0.98
CA TRP A 70 13.51 -10.47 0.45
C TRP A 70 12.02 -10.62 0.75
N LYS A 71 11.18 -10.82 -0.27
CA LYS A 71 9.72 -10.93 -0.12
C LYS A 71 9.32 -11.97 0.93
N SER A 72 9.96 -13.13 0.95
CA SER A 72 9.65 -14.22 1.88
C SER A 72 10.03 -13.93 3.33
N SER A 73 10.90 -12.94 3.57
CA SER A 73 11.30 -12.51 4.92
C SER A 73 10.26 -11.59 5.57
N ILE A 74 9.31 -11.07 4.79
CA ILE A 74 8.24 -10.22 5.29
C ILE A 74 7.09 -11.11 5.74
N THR A 75 6.77 -11.07 7.04
CA THR A 75 5.70 -11.90 7.63
C THR A 75 4.41 -11.14 7.86
N SER A 76 4.49 -9.83 8.10
CA SER A 76 3.32 -8.96 8.27
C SER A 76 3.66 -7.50 8.07
N ILE A 77 2.68 -6.72 7.60
CA ILE A 77 2.75 -5.25 7.52
C ILE A 77 1.45 -4.66 8.03
N LYS A 78 1.57 -3.56 8.78
CA LYS A 78 0.45 -2.92 9.47
C LYS A 78 0.52 -1.41 9.26
N THR A 79 -0.55 -0.82 8.75
CA THR A 79 -0.77 0.63 8.83
C THR A 79 -1.41 0.98 10.17
N ARG A 80 -1.00 2.12 10.74
CA ARG A 80 -1.57 2.67 11.98
C ARG A 80 -2.20 4.04 11.70
N PRO A 81 -3.44 4.09 11.19
CA PRO A 81 -4.18 5.33 11.06
C PRO A 81 -4.71 5.71 12.45
N GLY A 82 -4.29 6.87 12.97
CA GLY A 82 -4.67 7.34 14.31
C GLY A 82 -3.50 7.69 15.21
N ALA A 83 -2.40 8.21 14.67
CA ALA A 83 -1.54 9.07 15.49
C ALA A 83 -2.30 10.40 15.67
N ASP A 84 -3.24 10.43 16.61
CA ASP A 84 -3.85 11.66 17.07
C ASP A 84 -2.76 12.40 17.84
N CYS A 85 -2.03 13.29 17.17
CA CYS A 85 -1.33 14.34 17.87
C CYS A 85 -2.42 15.28 18.39
N GLY A 86 -2.84 15.08 19.64
CA GLY A 86 -3.86 15.92 20.27
C GLY A 86 -3.54 17.40 20.05
N THR A 87 -4.48 18.10 19.43
CA THR A 87 -4.55 19.57 19.37
C THR A 87 -5.68 20.04 20.23
#